data_AF-A0A2V8UQY6-F1
#
_entry.id   AF-A0A2V8UQY6-F1
#
_cell.length_a   1.000
_cell.length_b   1.000
_cell.length_c   1.000
_cell.angle_alpha   90.00
_cell.angle_beta   90.00
_cell.angle_gamma   90.00
#
_symmetry.space_group_name_H-M   'P 1'
#
loop_
_entity.id
_entity.type
_entity.pdbx_description
1 polymer ?
#
loop_
_entity_poly.entity_id
_entity_poly.type
_entity_poly.pdbx_seq_one_letter_code
_entity_poly.pdbx_strand_id
1 'polypeptide(L)'
;MIFPTRSSDWRGKQLRLPPSKICSGAQSGKLYAIPREKSVRRFMDQVRALTRRRVPLKTKELIEELNPVLRGWGHHYKRAHVRTLFHWLDGWIVRRIRSHRFKRWRNGGWRQLPETKLYGEYGLVNLIRLIPSIASRKREPS
;
A
#
# COMPACT_ATOMS: atom_id res chain seq x y z
N MET A 1 10.23 -63.57 -14.83
CA MET A 1 9.86 -62.30 -15.50
C MET A 1 9.67 -61.25 -14.41
N ILE A 2 10.51 -60.22 -14.35
CA ILE A 2 10.52 -59.20 -13.30
C ILE A 2 10.09 -57.87 -13.96
N PHE A 3 8.97 -57.30 -13.52
CA PHE A 3 8.52 -55.97 -13.96
C PHE A 3 9.27 -54.88 -13.18
N PRO A 4 9.84 -53.85 -13.83
CA PRO A 4 10.36 -52.70 -13.09
C PRO A 4 9.22 -51.74 -12.74
N THR A 5 9.16 -51.35 -11.47
CA THR A 5 8.26 -50.35 -10.90
C THR A 5 8.55 -48.96 -11.47
N ARG A 6 7.50 -48.31 -12.01
CA ARG A 6 7.53 -46.94 -12.54
C ARG A 6 7.65 -45.92 -11.40
N SER A 7 8.85 -45.40 -11.17
CA SER A 7 9.07 -44.21 -10.34
C SER A 7 8.64 -42.96 -11.10
N SER A 8 7.59 -42.29 -10.61
CA SER A 8 7.09 -41.01 -11.15
C SER A 8 7.47 -39.87 -10.22
N ASP A 9 8.71 -39.37 -10.36
CA ASP A 9 9.17 -38.12 -9.76
C ASP A 9 8.77 -36.94 -10.69
N TRP A 10 7.58 -36.38 -10.49
CA TRP A 10 7.12 -35.15 -11.16
C TRP A 10 7.56 -33.91 -10.38
N ARG A 11 8.87 -33.73 -10.18
CA ARG A 11 9.39 -32.40 -9.84
C ARG A 11 9.45 -31.55 -11.10
N GLY A 12 8.43 -30.70 -11.26
CA GLY A 12 8.35 -29.69 -12.31
C GLY A 12 9.68 -28.92 -12.44
N LYS A 13 10.34 -29.11 -13.58
CA LYS A 13 11.58 -28.42 -13.93
C LYS A 13 11.33 -26.91 -13.92
N GLN A 14 12.03 -26.21 -13.04
CA GLN A 14 12.03 -24.75 -12.99
C GLN A 14 12.61 -24.22 -14.31
N LEU A 15 11.76 -23.73 -15.21
CA LEU A 15 12.19 -23.11 -16.47
C LEU A 15 12.92 -21.80 -16.15
N ARG A 16 14.26 -21.88 -16.04
CA ARG A 16 15.15 -20.72 -15.95
C ARG A 16 15.59 -20.33 -17.35
N LEU A 17 15.22 -19.13 -17.78
CA LEU A 17 15.74 -18.56 -19.03
C LEU A 17 17.16 -18.02 -18.81
N PRO A 18 18.07 -18.19 -19.78
CA PRO A 18 19.43 -17.66 -19.68
C PRO A 18 19.40 -16.12 -19.64
N PRO A 19 20.29 -15.47 -18.85
CA PRO A 19 20.28 -14.02 -18.65
C PRO A 19 20.34 -13.21 -19.96
N SER A 20 20.97 -13.74 -20.99
CA SER A 20 21.08 -13.12 -22.32
C SER A 20 19.76 -13.00 -23.09
N LYS A 21 18.76 -13.83 -22.76
CA LYS A 21 17.38 -13.73 -23.31
C LYS A 21 16.46 -12.88 -22.45
N ILE A 22 16.93 -12.41 -21.30
CA ILE A 22 16.25 -11.38 -20.51
C ILE A 22 16.60 -10.04 -21.16
N CYS A 23 15.98 -9.78 -22.32
CA CYS A 23 15.99 -8.44 -22.91
C CYS A 23 15.02 -7.55 -22.12
N SER A 24 15.29 -7.33 -20.83
CA SER A 24 14.60 -6.32 -20.05
C SER A 24 15.15 -4.95 -20.47
N GLY A 25 14.80 -4.52 -21.68
CA GLY A 25 14.90 -3.12 -22.12
C GLY A 25 13.95 -2.19 -21.35
N ALA A 26 13.31 -2.67 -20.28
CA ALA A 26 12.63 -1.85 -19.30
C ALA A 26 13.67 -1.03 -18.53
N GLN A 27 13.98 0.18 -19.01
CA GLN A 27 14.72 1.16 -18.24
C GLN A 27 14.01 1.36 -16.91
N SER A 28 14.60 0.88 -15.81
CA SER A 28 13.99 0.89 -14.47
C SER A 28 13.65 2.31 -13.96
N GLY A 29 14.02 3.36 -14.69
CA GLY A 29 13.76 4.77 -14.40
C GLY A 29 12.76 5.51 -15.30
N LYS A 30 12.19 4.89 -16.35
CA LYS A 30 11.26 5.56 -17.30
C LYS A 30 9.90 4.86 -17.48
N LEU A 31 9.47 4.06 -16.52
CA LEU A 31 8.09 3.57 -16.51
C LEU A 31 7.15 4.69 -16.04
N TYR A 32 6.62 5.47 -16.99
CA TYR A 32 5.53 6.43 -16.78
C TYR A 32 4.21 5.69 -16.51
N ALA A 33 4.17 4.87 -15.47
CA ALA A 33 2.93 4.28 -15.01
C ALA A 33 2.13 5.39 -14.31
N ILE A 34 0.95 5.73 -14.83
CA ILE A 34 -0.06 6.50 -14.12
C ILE A 34 -1.16 5.51 -13.73
N PRO A 35 -1.57 5.44 -12.45
CA PRO A 35 -2.62 4.52 -12.05
C PRO A 35 -3.92 4.87 -12.78
N ARG A 36 -4.53 3.86 -13.42
CA ARG A 36 -5.85 4.02 -14.03
C ARG A 36 -6.86 4.41 -12.96
N GLU A 37 -7.76 5.32 -13.29
CA GLU A 37 -8.77 5.83 -12.36
C GLU A 37 -9.58 4.72 -11.70
N LYS A 38 -9.90 3.65 -12.44
CA LYS A 38 -10.59 2.46 -11.92
C LYS A 38 -9.85 1.83 -10.73
N SER A 39 -8.52 1.77 -10.76
CA SER A 39 -7.72 1.22 -9.66
C SER A 39 -7.76 2.12 -8.42
N VAL A 40 -7.65 3.44 -8.63
CA VAL A 40 -7.77 4.42 -7.54
C VAL A 40 -9.15 4.32 -6.88
N ARG A 41 -10.22 4.26 -7.67
CA ARG A 41 -11.59 4.09 -7.16
C ARG A 41 -11.75 2.79 -6.37
N ARG A 42 -11.24 1.67 -6.88
CA ARG A 42 -11.26 0.37 -6.17
C ARG A 42 -10.55 0.44 -4.82
N PHE A 43 -9.39 1.08 -4.76
CA PHE A 43 -8.66 1.31 -3.51
C PHE A 43 -9.46 2.18 -2.54
N MET A 44 -10.03 3.28 -3.01
CA MET A 44 -10.89 4.14 -2.19
C MET A 44 -12.11 3.38 -1.67
N ASP A 45 -12.69 2.49 -2.46
CA ASP A 45 -13.84 1.69 -2.05
C ASP A 45 -13.47 0.66 -0.97
N GLN A 46 -12.28 0.05 -1.05
CA GLN A 46 -11.75 -0.81 0.03
C GLN A 46 -11.58 -0.03 1.33
N VAL A 47 -10.95 1.16 1.28
CA VAL A 47 -10.79 2.03 2.46
C VAL A 47 -12.16 2.46 3.01
N ARG A 48 -13.13 2.76 2.15
CA ARG A 48 -14.51 3.10 2.56
C ARG A 48 -15.20 1.94 3.26
N ALA A 49 -15.03 0.72 2.77
CA ALA A 49 -15.63 -0.48 3.36
C ALA A 49 -15.11 -0.71 4.79
N LEU A 50 -13.80 -0.54 5.01
CA LEU A 50 -13.16 -0.67 6.32
C LEU A 50 -13.54 0.47 7.28
N THR A 51 -13.66 1.70 6.78
CA THR A 51 -13.93 2.89 7.60
C THR A 51 -15.43 3.19 7.81
N ARG A 52 -16.33 2.21 7.58
CA ARG A 52 -17.79 2.39 7.75
C ARG A 52 -18.14 2.82 9.18
N ARG A 53 -19.09 3.76 9.33
CA ARG A 53 -19.49 4.33 10.64
C ARG A 53 -20.10 3.33 11.63
N ARG A 54 -20.61 2.20 11.14
CA ARG A 54 -21.26 1.16 11.96
C ARG A 54 -20.27 0.18 12.58
N VAL A 55 -19.00 0.20 12.16
CA VAL A 55 -17.97 -0.69 12.67
C VAL A 55 -17.52 -0.16 14.04
N PRO A 56 -17.69 -0.89 15.16
CA PRO A 56 -17.34 -0.42 16.50
C PRO A 56 -15.86 -0.67 16.82
N LEU A 57 -14.94 -0.37 15.90
CA LEU A 57 -13.51 -0.59 16.11
C LEU A 57 -12.84 0.59 16.82
N LYS A 58 -11.83 0.28 17.64
CA LYS A 58 -10.95 1.32 18.19
C LYS A 58 -10.07 1.88 17.08
N THR A 59 -9.58 3.12 17.26
CA THR A 59 -8.74 3.79 16.25
C THR A 59 -7.50 2.97 15.88
N LYS A 60 -6.90 2.28 16.86
CA LYS A 60 -5.72 1.44 16.67
C LYS A 60 -6.03 0.24 15.78
N GLU A 61 -7.06 -0.53 16.13
CA GLU A 61 -7.52 -1.71 15.36
C GLU A 61 -7.90 -1.32 13.92
N LEU A 62 -8.60 -0.19 13.74
CA LEU A 62 -8.93 0.33 12.42
C LEU A 62 -7.67 0.60 11.58
N ILE A 63 -6.62 1.16 12.19
CA ILE A 63 -5.37 1.47 11.50
C ILE A 63 -4.59 0.18 11.19
N GLU A 64 -4.61 -0.80 12.09
CA GLU A 64 -4.02 -2.13 11.86
C GLU A 64 -4.66 -2.82 10.66
N GLU A 65 -5.99 -2.75 10.50
CA GLU A 65 -6.71 -3.28 9.33
C GLU A 65 -6.45 -2.48 8.04
N LEU A 66 -6.30 -1.16 8.14
CA LEU A 66 -6.01 -0.31 6.97
C LEU A 66 -4.58 -0.51 6.45
N ASN A 67 -3.62 -0.69 7.34
CA ASN A 67 -2.20 -0.70 7.00
C ASN A 67 -1.80 -1.72 5.91
N PRO A 68 -2.26 -2.99 5.93
CA PRO A 68 -2.01 -3.95 4.85
C PRO A 68 -2.50 -3.47 3.49
N VAL A 69 -3.70 -2.88 3.43
CA VAL A 69 -4.28 -2.35 2.18
C VAL A 69 -3.45 -1.17 1.66
N LEU A 70 -3.08 -0.24 2.55
CA LEU A 70 -2.23 0.90 2.22
C LEU A 70 -0.85 0.47 1.73
N ARG A 71 -0.21 -0.49 2.42
CA ARG A 71 1.11 -1.02 2.04
C ARG A 71 1.07 -1.74 0.71
N GLY A 72 0.09 -2.62 0.50
CA GLY A 72 -0.05 -3.38 -0.75
C GLY A 72 -0.24 -2.45 -1.96
N TRP A 73 -1.16 -1.50 -1.84
CA TRP A 73 -1.44 -0.53 -2.91
C TRP A 73 -0.26 0.42 -3.14
N GLY A 74 0.33 0.92 -2.06
CA GLY A 74 1.51 1.78 -2.11
C GLY A 74 2.70 1.09 -2.76
N HIS A 75 2.99 -0.18 -2.43
CA HIS A 75 4.08 -0.93 -3.06
C HIS A 75 3.86 -1.21 -4.53
N HIS A 76 2.62 -1.40 -4.96
CA HIS A 76 2.28 -1.59 -6.36
C HIS A 76 2.54 -0.30 -7.17
N TYR A 77 2.20 0.87 -6.63
CA TYR A 77 2.32 2.16 -7.34
C TYR A 77 3.53 3.02 -6.94
N LYS A 78 4.44 2.57 -6.05
CA LYS A 78 5.57 3.41 -5.55
C LYS A 78 6.55 3.89 -6.61
N ARG A 79 6.60 3.25 -7.79
CA ARG A 79 7.47 3.59 -8.92
C ARG A 79 6.77 4.48 -9.97
N ALA A 80 5.47 4.71 -9.81
CA ALA A 80 4.65 5.54 -10.68
C ALA A 80 4.79 7.04 -10.34
N HIS A 81 4.39 7.94 -11.24
CA HIS A 81 4.34 9.38 -10.97
C HIS A 81 3.09 9.75 -10.14
N VAL A 82 3.06 9.32 -8.87
CA VAL A 82 1.87 9.38 -8.01
C VAL A 82 2.04 10.26 -6.77
N ARG A 83 3.08 11.09 -6.69
CA ARG A 83 3.38 11.92 -5.50
C ARG A 83 2.17 12.76 -5.06
N THR A 84 1.58 13.50 -5.99
CA THR A 84 0.39 14.34 -5.74
C THR A 84 -0.82 13.50 -5.35
N LEU A 85 -1.02 12.36 -6.02
CA LEU A 85 -2.11 11.44 -5.73
C LEU A 85 -1.98 10.82 -4.34
N PHE A 86 -0.78 10.38 -3.97
CA PHE A 86 -0.50 9.80 -2.65
C PHE A 86 -0.72 10.84 -1.55
N HIS A 87 -0.27 12.07 -1.74
CA HIS A 87 -0.52 13.15 -0.79
C HIS A 87 -2.01 13.45 -0.61
N TRP A 88 -2.75 13.50 -1.72
CA TRP A 88 -4.20 13.67 -1.67
C TRP A 88 -4.90 12.50 -0.97
N LEU A 89 -4.48 11.26 -1.26
CA LEU A 89 -5.02 10.06 -0.62
C LEU A 89 -4.71 9.98 0.87
N ASP A 90 -3.49 10.27 1.30
CA ASP A 90 -3.09 10.29 2.71
C ASP A 90 -3.98 11.29 3.49
N GLY A 91 -4.15 12.50 2.97
CA GLY A 91 -5.05 13.50 3.58
C GLY A 91 -6.52 13.05 3.60
N TRP A 92 -6.97 12.36 2.56
CA TRP A 92 -8.33 11.79 2.51
C TRP A 92 -8.53 10.65 3.53
N ILE A 93 -7.53 9.78 3.71
CA ILE A 93 -7.54 8.68 4.70
C ILE A 93 -7.58 9.25 6.12
N VAL A 94 -6.74 10.24 6.44
CA VAL A 94 -6.74 10.91 7.75
C VAL A 94 -8.12 11.51 8.07
N ARG A 95 -8.75 12.17 7.09
CA ARG A 95 -10.13 12.70 7.24
C ARG A 95 -11.15 11.58 7.49
N ARG A 96 -11.01 10.42 6.83
CA ARG A 96 -11.88 9.25 7.05
C ARG A 96 -11.74 8.69 8.46
N ILE A 97 -10.51 8.50 8.95
CA ILE A 97 -10.25 8.03 10.31
C ILE A 97 -10.86 8.98 11.34
N ARG A 98 -10.67 10.29 11.17
CA ARG A 98 -11.31 11.31 12.03
C ARG A 98 -12.84 11.22 11.97
N SER A 99 -13.43 11.11 10.78
CA SER A 99 -14.88 11.00 10.63
C SER A 99 -15.43 9.72 11.27
N HIS A 100 -14.72 8.60 11.16
CA HIS A 100 -15.09 7.35 11.80
C HIS A 100 -15.06 7.46 13.34
N ARG A 101 -13.98 8.05 13.89
CA ARG A 101 -13.81 8.21 15.34
C ARG A 101 -14.83 9.15 15.96
N PHE A 102 -15.02 10.33 15.38
CA PHE A 102 -15.82 11.38 16.01
C PHE A 102 -17.30 11.38 15.61
N LYS A 103 -17.67 10.64 14.55
CA LYS A 103 -19.02 10.37 14.01
C LYS A 103 -19.88 11.58 13.62
N ARG A 104 -19.65 12.77 14.19
CA ARG A 104 -20.29 14.05 13.91
C ARG A 104 -19.36 14.97 13.09
N TRP A 105 -19.90 16.09 12.61
CA TRP A 105 -19.14 17.18 11.98
C TRP A 105 -18.77 18.23 13.06
N ARG A 106 -17.68 19.01 12.85
CA ARG A 106 -17.21 20.14 13.69
C ARG A 106 -16.78 19.87 15.15
N ASN A 107 -16.49 18.62 15.46
CA ASN A 107 -16.10 18.09 16.77
C ASN A 107 -14.61 18.26 17.13
N GLY A 108 -13.88 19.14 16.45
CA GLY A 108 -12.48 19.44 16.78
C GLY A 108 -11.52 18.25 16.63
N GLY A 109 -11.88 17.23 15.84
CA GLY A 109 -11.12 15.98 15.73
C GLY A 109 -9.67 16.16 15.24
N TRP A 110 -9.35 17.28 14.59
CA TRP A 110 -7.98 17.63 14.21
C TRP A 110 -7.11 18.03 15.41
N ARG A 111 -7.70 18.55 16.50
CA ARG A 111 -6.99 18.85 17.76
C ARG A 111 -6.75 17.58 18.58
N GLN A 112 -7.75 16.72 18.65
CA GLN A 112 -7.67 15.49 19.45
C GLN A 112 -6.87 14.38 18.77
N LEU A 113 -6.86 14.35 17.44
CA LEU A 113 -6.17 13.35 16.63
C LEU A 113 -5.31 14.06 15.55
N PRO A 114 -4.20 14.70 15.97
CA PRO A 114 -3.26 15.32 15.03
C PRO A 114 -2.55 14.25 14.20
N GLU A 115 -2.02 14.65 13.04
CA GLU A 115 -1.34 13.73 12.12
C GLU A 115 -0.10 13.10 12.75
N THR A 116 0.60 13.83 13.61
CA THR A 116 1.72 13.34 14.41
C THR A 116 1.34 12.11 15.23
N LYS A 117 0.17 12.13 15.87
CA LYS A 117 -0.35 11.01 16.66
C LYS A 117 -0.73 9.81 15.79
N LEU A 118 -1.34 10.06 14.63
CA LEU A 118 -1.73 9.01 13.68
C LEU A 118 -0.52 8.26 13.12
N TYR A 119 0.48 8.98 12.62
CA TYR A 119 1.66 8.38 12.01
C TYR A 119 2.68 7.87 13.05
N GLY A 120 2.74 8.48 14.23
CA GLY A 120 3.64 8.11 15.31
C GLY A 120 3.06 7.01 16.19
N GLU A 121 2.16 7.38 17.10
CA GLU A 121 1.64 6.46 18.13
C GLU A 121 0.80 5.30 17.55
N TYR A 122 -0.06 5.59 16.57
CA TYR A 122 -0.90 4.56 15.96
C TYR A 122 -0.25 3.84 14.78
N GLY A 123 0.91 4.29 14.31
CA GLY A 123 1.66 3.64 13.23
C GLY A 123 0.92 3.60 11.88
N LEU A 124 0.12 4.62 11.56
CA LEU A 124 -0.52 4.73 10.25
C LEU A 124 0.55 4.76 9.14
N VAL A 125 0.35 3.97 8.09
CA VAL A 125 1.24 4.00 6.93
C VAL A 125 1.00 5.26 6.12
N ASN A 126 2.08 5.98 5.82
CA ASN A 126 2.07 7.16 4.95
C ASN A 126 2.51 6.74 3.54
N LEU A 127 1.63 6.92 2.55
CA LEU A 127 1.87 6.48 1.17
C LEU A 127 3.04 7.25 0.54
N ILE A 128 3.15 8.56 0.79
CA ILE A 128 4.26 9.38 0.28
C ILE A 128 5.62 8.82 0.74
N ARG A 129 5.71 8.36 1.99
CA ARG A 129 6.94 7.78 2.56
C ARG A 129 7.35 6.46 1.91
N LEU A 130 6.45 5.77 1.22
CA LEU A 130 6.77 4.53 0.50
C LEU A 130 7.50 4.78 -0.83
N ILE A 131 7.53 6.02 -1.31
CA ILE A 131 8.17 6.39 -2.57
C ILE A 131 9.69 6.37 -2.37
N PRO A 132 10.45 5.53 -3.11
CA PRO A 132 11.89 5.35 -2.89
C PRO A 132 12.70 6.65 -3.00
N SER A 133 12.32 7.55 -3.92
CA SER A 133 13.00 8.85 -4.11
C SER A 133 12.81 9.84 -2.96
N ILE A 134 11.77 9.65 -2.14
CA ILE A 134 11.52 10.45 -0.93
C ILE A 134 12.15 9.77 0.29
N ALA A 135 12.06 8.43 0.34
CA ALA A 135 12.66 7.64 1.42
C ALA A 135 14.20 7.73 1.43
N SER A 136 14.85 7.82 0.27
CA SER A 136 16.31 7.93 0.16
C SER A 136 16.84 9.25 0.74
N ARG A 137 16.13 10.37 0.55
CA ARG A 137 16.51 11.70 1.06
C ARG A 137 16.65 11.76 2.59
N LYS A 138 16.05 10.81 3.31
CA LYS A 138 16.04 10.79 4.79
C LYS A 138 17.14 9.93 5.42
N ARG A 139 17.95 9.21 4.62
CA ARG A 139 18.97 8.28 5.10
C ARG A 139 20.39 8.87 5.18
N GLU A 140 20.56 10.16 4.96
CA GLU A 140 21.81 10.86 5.25
C GLU A 140 21.73 11.40 6.69
N PRO A 141 22.31 10.72 7.69
CA PRO A 141 22.68 11.39 8.93
C PRO A 141 23.84 12.34 8.59
N SER A 142 23.64 13.62 8.90
CA SER A 142 24.75 14.56 9.12
C SER A 142 25.39 14.29 10.48
#